data_AF-A0A9D8GHI5-F1
#
_entry.id   AF-A0A9D8GHI5-F1
#
_cell.length_a   1.000
_cell.length_b   1.000
_cell.length_c   1.000
_cell.angle_alpha   90.00
_cell.angle_beta   90.00
_cell.angle_gamma   90.00
#
_symmetry.space_group_name_H-M   'P 1'
#
loop_
_entity.id
_entity.type
_entity.pdbx_description
1 polymer ?
#
loop_
_entity_poly.entity_id
_entity_poly.type
_entity_poly.pdbx_seq_one_letter_code
_entity_poly.pdbx_strand_id
1 'polypeptide(L)'
;MRNPRFHVSPRRPGVGGDRGRVAVNIMLRGGFCTIPILLYNRHRTSAASAFAIIPGFPRRIRLVVRRARSGGHNGLLRLSLHGSPHRVRWSVHQRGALIAARTMSSLLLRGIGWLYTCDERHTLLENAWLHVVDGRVAALGPEPCPVPAADRSVDLTGCIVVPGFVNLHHHFFQSITRAIPRSQRATAFDWLFSLYPLWAELDEDAMRAATAAACAELLLTGATTSVDHSYLLPARAGDLALAQVETAKSLGIRFHFVRGCMPTMEGDIAERLRPLMGGRLDGIVDDGDAVLAAMRGALQRFQDTAPFAMTRVDLGPTTVTYRKPDLMGRIAKLAKEFDAGLHTHYQPRAVEYDMARDLLGNTPLGFLRDSGWLGPRTWMAHCTELSDSEIDAFADAGCGVAYCARTAVRLGYKVPRIARMRAQGVTVGIGVDGAGSNDSGSMLSEIRLAHLLHRVHAGPETVPERDWLTPYDTLLMATRNGARLLGRDDVGQLAPGMAADIAAFDLRRAAYVGTVADPLGGLVLAGADAAAALTVVNGRVVVERGRLVTADEAAIAEHGNRAAERLLRAAEARTGLAFRIPPGPGPRPTVPPIPSMRQ
;
A
#
# COMPACT_ATOMS: atom_id res chain seq x y z
N MET A 1 33.12 -29.10 21.52
CA MET A 1 31.95 -29.92 21.90
C MET A 1 30.90 -29.04 22.56
N ARG A 2 29.82 -28.66 21.84
CA ARG A 2 28.61 -28.03 22.39
C ARG A 2 27.41 -28.81 21.81
N ASN A 3 26.45 -29.17 22.66
CA ASN A 3 25.36 -30.11 22.36
C ASN A 3 24.51 -29.70 21.13
N PRO A 4 24.21 -30.61 20.20
CA PRO A 4 23.17 -30.38 19.19
C PRO A 4 21.79 -30.26 19.86
N ARG A 5 20.99 -29.27 19.44
CA ARG A 5 19.60 -29.12 19.89
C ARG A 5 18.67 -29.87 18.92
N PHE A 6 17.78 -30.70 19.45
CA PHE A 6 16.82 -31.48 18.67
C PHE A 6 15.40 -30.96 18.94
N HIS A 7 14.62 -30.73 17.88
CA HIS A 7 13.22 -30.35 18.01
C HIS A 7 12.35 -31.24 17.11
N VAL A 8 11.27 -31.79 17.67
CA VAL A 8 10.33 -32.67 16.98
C VAL A 8 8.95 -32.01 17.02
N SER A 9 8.36 -31.75 15.86
CA SER A 9 6.99 -31.24 15.73
C SER A 9 6.10 -32.26 15.02
N PRO A 10 4.99 -32.71 15.61
CA PRO A 10 4.02 -33.52 14.89
C PRO A 10 3.20 -32.64 13.93
N ARG A 11 3.07 -33.06 12.66
CA ARG A 11 1.99 -32.57 11.79
C ARG A 11 0.70 -33.30 12.18
N ARG A 12 -0.41 -32.56 12.36
CA ARG A 12 -1.75 -33.16 12.47
C ARG A 12 -2.08 -33.92 11.17
N PRO A 13 -2.53 -35.18 11.21
CA PRO A 13 -3.23 -35.78 10.09
C PRO A 13 -4.68 -35.30 10.11
N GLY A 14 -5.16 -34.79 8.97
CA GLY A 14 -6.59 -34.73 8.69
C GLY A 14 -7.16 -36.16 8.65
N VAL A 15 -8.42 -36.28 9.07
CA VAL A 15 -9.13 -37.54 9.30
C VAL A 15 -9.19 -38.39 8.02
N GLY A 16 -8.65 -39.62 8.08
CA GLY A 16 -8.87 -40.68 7.10
C GLY A 16 -7.62 -41.52 6.76
N GLY A 17 -7.50 -42.72 7.35
CA GLY A 17 -6.64 -43.82 6.85
C GLY A 17 -5.13 -43.73 7.15
N ASP A 18 -4.65 -44.61 8.03
CA ASP A 18 -3.32 -44.66 8.66
C ASP A 18 -2.09 -44.72 7.71
N ARG A 19 -1.33 -43.61 7.59
CA ARG A 19 0.12 -43.55 7.28
C ARG A 19 0.73 -42.25 7.85
N GLY A 20 1.20 -42.27 9.10
CA GLY A 20 1.86 -41.11 9.70
C GLY A 20 3.32 -40.95 9.28
N ARG A 21 3.67 -39.89 8.54
CA ARG A 21 5.08 -39.46 8.36
C ARG A 21 5.46 -38.49 9.47
N VAL A 22 6.53 -38.79 10.22
CA VAL A 22 7.11 -37.86 11.20
C VAL A 22 8.45 -37.37 10.66
N ALA A 23 8.62 -36.06 10.58
CA ALA A 23 9.90 -35.45 10.21
C ALA A 23 10.67 -35.08 11.48
N VAL A 24 11.95 -35.44 11.54
CA VAL A 24 12.85 -35.02 12.61
C VAL A 24 13.89 -34.07 12.02
N ASN A 25 13.93 -32.85 12.54
CA ASN A 25 14.89 -31.84 12.13
C ASN A 25 16.10 -31.87 13.05
N ILE A 26 17.29 -32.02 12.48
CA ILE A 26 18.56 -32.03 13.21
C ILE A 26 19.34 -30.79 12.80
N MET A 27 19.68 -29.96 13.78
CA MET A 27 20.56 -28.81 13.60
C MET A 27 22.02 -29.24 13.79
N LEU A 28 22.82 -29.17 12.74
CA LEU A 28 24.28 -29.37 12.79
C LEU A 28 24.97 -28.03 12.47
N ARG A 29 26.25 -27.87 12.87
CA ARG A 29 27.03 -26.69 12.49
C ARG A 29 27.16 -26.68 10.95
N GLY A 30 26.48 -25.74 10.29
CA GLY A 30 26.48 -25.59 8.83
C GLY A 30 25.10 -25.66 8.15
N GLY A 31 24.01 -25.98 8.88
CA GLY A 31 22.66 -25.97 8.35
C GLY A 31 21.74 -27.05 8.93
N PHE A 32 20.49 -27.05 8.49
CA PHE A 32 19.48 -28.04 8.91
C PHE A 32 19.48 -29.25 7.98
N CYS A 33 19.45 -30.46 8.57
CA CYS A 33 19.16 -31.69 7.83
C CYS A 33 17.80 -32.23 8.28
N THR A 34 16.89 -32.42 7.32
CA THR A 34 15.55 -32.99 7.57
C THR A 34 15.57 -34.46 7.18
N ILE A 35 15.31 -35.36 8.15
CA ILE A 35 15.28 -36.80 7.90
C ILE A 35 13.82 -37.26 7.92
N PRO A 36 13.26 -37.74 6.80
CA PRO A 36 11.93 -38.31 6.77
C PRO A 36 11.95 -39.70 7.43
N ILE A 37 11.17 -39.89 8.50
CA ILE A 37 11.01 -41.20 9.14
C ILE A 37 9.63 -41.75 8.77
N LEU A 38 9.62 -42.88 8.06
CA LEU A 38 8.41 -43.67 7.84
C LEU A 38 8.16 -44.55 9.08
N LEU A 39 7.06 -44.29 9.79
CA LEU A 39 6.59 -45.18 10.83
C LEU A 39 5.65 -46.21 10.20
N TYR A 40 6.11 -47.46 10.12
CA TYR A 40 5.31 -48.57 9.60
C TYR A 40 4.59 -49.25 10.78
N ASN A 41 3.28 -49.11 10.86
CA ASN A 41 2.49 -49.84 11.85
C ASN A 41 1.95 -51.12 11.22
N ARG A 42 2.68 -52.23 11.36
CA ARG A 42 2.13 -53.56 11.13
C ARG A 42 2.28 -54.38 12.41
N HIS A 43 1.14 -54.56 13.06
CA HIS A 43 0.88 -55.47 14.19
C HIS A 43 1.54 -55.15 15.54
N ARG A 44 0.78 -55.53 16.58
CA ARG A 44 0.95 -55.27 18.03
C ARG A 44 2.31 -55.69 18.61
N THR A 45 3.40 -55.01 18.26
CA THR A 45 4.67 -55.09 19.00
C THR A 45 5.24 -53.70 19.27
N SER A 46 5.74 -53.49 20.49
CA SER A 46 5.89 -52.19 21.14
C SER A 46 7.20 -51.42 20.84
N ALA A 47 7.78 -51.57 19.65
CA ALA A 47 8.96 -50.78 19.25
C ALA A 47 9.11 -50.68 17.73
N ALA A 48 9.36 -49.46 17.22
CA ALA A 48 9.80 -49.22 15.86
C ALA A 48 11.28 -48.79 15.87
N SER A 49 12.08 -49.36 14.97
CA SER A 49 13.50 -49.02 14.78
C SER A 49 13.70 -48.43 13.39
N ALA A 50 14.42 -47.32 13.28
CA ALA A 50 14.83 -46.75 12.00
C ALA A 50 16.34 -46.47 12.00
N PHE A 51 16.98 -46.60 10.83
CA PHE A 51 18.39 -46.30 10.62
C PHE A 51 18.50 -45.11 9.66
N ALA A 52 19.36 -44.14 9.96
CA ALA A 52 19.65 -43.03 9.07
C ALA A 52 21.15 -42.92 8.80
N ILE A 53 21.49 -42.54 7.56
CA ILE A 53 22.84 -42.19 7.13
C ILE A 53 22.86 -40.67 6.99
N ILE A 54 23.75 -40.00 7.73
CA ILE A 54 23.89 -38.54 7.69
C ILE A 54 25.18 -38.23 6.92
N PRO A 55 25.13 -37.42 5.84
CA PRO A 55 26.33 -36.99 5.12
C PRO A 55 27.29 -36.27 6.08
N GLY A 56 28.56 -36.70 6.12
CA GLY A 56 29.59 -36.13 7.01
C GLY A 56 29.76 -36.81 8.38
N PHE A 57 28.99 -37.86 8.70
CA PHE A 57 29.20 -38.70 9.88
C PHE A 57 29.64 -40.12 9.49
N PRO A 58 30.76 -40.64 10.02
CA PRO A 58 31.35 -41.91 9.54
C PRO A 58 30.63 -43.19 10.01
N ARG A 59 29.54 -43.12 10.78
CA ARG A 59 28.82 -44.32 11.28
C ARG A 59 27.29 -44.18 11.21
N ARG A 60 26.61 -45.31 10.91
CA ARG A 60 25.13 -45.43 10.93
C ARG A 60 24.59 -45.14 12.33
N ILE A 61 23.61 -44.25 12.43
CA ILE A 61 22.94 -43.93 13.70
C ILE A 61 21.64 -44.73 13.78
N ARG A 62 21.47 -45.50 14.87
CA ARG A 62 20.24 -46.27 15.15
C ARG A 62 19.32 -45.44 16.04
N LEU A 63 18.10 -45.18 15.55
CA LEU A 63 17.05 -44.52 16.31
C LEU A 63 16.03 -45.57 16.77
N VAL A 64 15.85 -45.68 18.08
CA VAL A 64 14.87 -46.57 18.71
C VAL A 64 13.78 -45.73 19.35
N VAL A 65 12.53 -45.94 18.94
CA VAL A 65 11.35 -45.26 19.50
C VAL A 65 10.57 -46.26 20.35
N ARG A 66 10.42 -45.98 21.65
CA ARG A 66 9.60 -46.78 22.59
C ARG A 66 8.48 -45.92 23.19
N ARG A 67 7.28 -46.50 23.30
CA ARG A 67 6.13 -45.90 23.99
C ARG A 67 6.31 -46.09 25.50
N ALA A 68 6.39 -45.01 26.27
CA ALA A 68 6.44 -45.10 27.74
C ALA A 68 5.01 -45.27 28.31
N ARG A 69 4.82 -46.21 29.24
CA ARG A 69 3.56 -46.38 29.97
C ARG A 69 3.57 -45.48 31.21
N SER A 70 2.72 -44.44 31.21
CA SER A 70 2.20 -43.82 32.44
C SER A 70 0.93 -43.03 32.08
N GLY A 71 -0.13 -43.21 32.86
CA GLY A 71 -1.47 -42.64 32.62
C GLY A 71 -1.50 -41.11 32.72
N GLY A 72 -2.39 -40.51 31.92
CA GLY A 72 -2.53 -39.06 31.74
C GLY A 72 -2.17 -38.65 30.30
N HIS A 73 -2.98 -37.78 29.68
CA HIS A 73 -3.04 -37.49 28.23
C HIS A 73 -1.79 -36.89 27.54
N ASN A 74 -0.58 -37.08 28.06
CA ASN A 74 0.67 -36.65 27.44
C ASN A 74 1.63 -37.83 27.22
N GLY A 75 1.67 -38.35 26.01
CA GLY A 75 2.61 -39.40 25.61
C GLY A 75 4.04 -38.87 25.46
N LEU A 76 4.98 -39.32 26.29
CA LEU A 76 6.41 -39.05 26.15
C LEU A 76 7.06 -39.99 25.13
N LEU A 77 7.77 -39.43 24.14
CA LEU A 77 8.65 -40.16 23.22
C LEU A 77 10.06 -40.21 23.81
N ARG A 78 10.63 -41.41 23.92
CA ARG A 78 12.03 -41.60 24.36
C ARG A 78 12.89 -41.95 23.15
N LEU A 79 13.83 -41.08 22.82
CA LEU A 79 14.87 -41.28 21.81
C LEU A 79 16.18 -41.61 22.53
N SER A 80 16.92 -42.62 22.08
CA SER A 80 18.20 -43.00 22.65
C SER A 80 19.23 -43.14 21.53
N LEU A 81 20.34 -42.39 21.62
CA LEU A 81 21.52 -42.57 20.78
C LEU A 81 22.41 -43.63 21.43
N HIS A 82 22.72 -44.71 20.73
CA HIS A 82 23.76 -45.64 21.18
C HIS A 82 25.12 -45.18 20.68
N GLY A 83 26.06 -44.93 21.61
CA GLY A 83 27.45 -44.54 21.31
C GLY A 83 27.98 -43.28 22.00
N SER A 84 27.24 -42.66 22.93
CA SER A 84 27.76 -41.55 23.75
C SER A 84 27.09 -41.50 25.12
N PRO A 85 27.77 -41.06 26.20
CA PRO A 85 27.33 -41.27 27.59
C PRO A 85 26.19 -40.34 28.06
N HIS A 86 25.72 -39.42 27.22
CA HIS A 86 24.84 -38.33 27.67
C HIS A 86 23.35 -38.65 27.52
N ARG A 87 22.63 -38.68 28.64
CA ARG A 87 21.15 -38.67 28.68
C ARG A 87 20.65 -37.25 28.46
N VAL A 88 19.82 -37.03 27.45
CA VAL A 88 19.15 -35.74 27.22
C VAL A 88 17.66 -35.86 27.51
N ARG A 89 17.13 -35.02 28.42
CA ARG A 89 15.70 -34.86 28.71
C ARG A 89 15.16 -33.68 27.92
N TRP A 90 13.97 -33.81 27.34
CA TRP A 90 13.27 -32.72 26.64
C TRP A 90 11.83 -32.61 27.15
N SER A 91 11.32 -31.39 27.25
CA SER A 91 9.90 -31.05 27.43
C SER A 91 9.39 -30.32 26.19
N VAL A 92 8.13 -30.58 25.80
CA VAL A 92 7.48 -29.91 24.66
C VAL A 92 6.63 -28.77 25.21
N HIS A 93 6.89 -27.53 24.78
CA HIS A 93 6.00 -26.40 24.95
C HIS A 93 5.40 -26.03 23.59
N GLN A 94 4.07 -25.94 23.54
CA GLN A 94 3.33 -25.53 22.34
C GLN A 94 3.45 -24.02 22.12
N ARG A 95 4.14 -23.60 21.05
CA ARG A 95 3.74 -22.49 20.17
C ARG A 95 4.23 -22.83 18.77
N GLY A 96 3.30 -23.05 17.85
CA GLY A 96 3.58 -23.53 16.51
C GLY A 96 4.19 -22.44 15.62
N ALA A 97 5.44 -22.64 15.21
CA ALA A 97 6.00 -22.00 14.02
C ALA A 97 6.19 -23.09 12.96
N LEU A 98 5.43 -23.00 11.87
CA LEU A 98 5.67 -23.79 10.66
C LEU A 98 6.95 -23.27 10.01
N ILE A 99 8.07 -23.97 10.19
CA ILE A 99 9.26 -23.76 9.36
C ILE A 99 8.98 -24.48 8.03
N ALA A 100 8.43 -23.75 7.06
CA ALA A 100 8.51 -24.14 5.67
C ALA A 100 9.97 -24.00 5.24
N ALA A 101 10.57 -25.06 4.70
CA ALA A 101 11.82 -24.93 3.96
C ALA A 101 11.51 -24.05 2.74
N ARG A 102 11.78 -22.75 2.83
CA ARG A 102 11.72 -21.84 1.68
C ARG A 102 12.83 -22.25 0.73
N THR A 103 12.47 -22.83 -0.41
CA THR A 103 13.34 -22.77 -1.58
C THR A 103 13.52 -21.29 -1.93
N MET A 104 14.76 -20.81 -2.03
CA MET A 104 14.99 -19.43 -2.43
C MET A 104 14.37 -19.22 -3.81
N SER A 105 13.60 -18.15 -3.99
CA SER A 105 13.02 -17.81 -5.29
C SER A 105 13.90 -16.81 -6.00
N SER A 106 14.28 -17.09 -7.24
CA SER A 106 15.11 -16.22 -8.07
C SER A 106 14.39 -15.81 -9.36
N LEU A 107 14.49 -14.52 -9.71
CA LEU A 107 13.93 -13.93 -10.91
C LEU A 107 15.01 -13.11 -11.62
N LEU A 108 15.24 -13.41 -12.90
CA LEU A 108 16.15 -12.65 -13.76
C LEU A 108 15.37 -11.84 -14.80
N LEU A 109 15.48 -10.53 -14.72
CA LEU A 109 15.07 -9.61 -15.77
C LEU A 109 16.27 -9.37 -16.69
N ARG A 110 16.17 -9.72 -17.97
CA ARG A 110 17.30 -9.64 -18.93
C ARG A 110 16.92 -8.89 -20.19
N GLY A 111 17.93 -8.46 -20.94
CA GLY A 111 17.70 -7.70 -22.18
C GLY A 111 16.96 -6.39 -21.94
N ILE A 112 17.04 -5.81 -20.76
CA ILE A 112 16.35 -4.55 -20.44
C ILE A 112 16.92 -3.47 -21.35
N GLY A 113 16.07 -2.80 -22.14
CA GLY A 113 16.52 -1.73 -23.03
C GLY A 113 17.17 -0.59 -22.24
N TRP A 114 16.47 -0.12 -21.21
CA TRP A 114 16.95 0.92 -20.30
C TRP A 114 16.57 0.61 -18.86
N LEU A 115 17.50 0.70 -17.91
CA LEU A 115 17.26 0.50 -16.49
C LEU A 115 17.64 1.78 -15.73
N TYR A 116 16.63 2.47 -15.20
CA TYR A 116 16.83 3.61 -14.33
C TYR A 116 16.84 3.18 -12.87
N THR A 117 17.94 3.44 -12.18
CA THR A 117 18.10 3.03 -10.78
C THR A 117 17.41 3.97 -9.80
N CYS A 118 17.21 5.24 -10.21
CA CYS A 118 16.81 6.36 -9.36
C CYS A 118 17.78 6.67 -8.21
N ASP A 119 19.06 6.30 -8.32
CA ASP A 119 20.09 6.74 -7.38
C ASP A 119 20.34 8.26 -7.42
N GLU A 120 21.21 8.78 -6.55
CA GLU A 120 21.56 10.21 -6.50
C GLU A 120 22.25 10.72 -7.77
N ARG A 121 22.77 9.81 -8.61
CA ARG A 121 23.44 10.13 -9.86
C ARG A 121 22.51 10.05 -11.07
N HIS A 122 21.24 9.70 -10.85
CA HIS A 122 20.27 9.43 -11.90
C HIS A 122 20.75 8.38 -12.90
N THR A 123 21.42 7.32 -12.41
CA THR A 123 22.03 6.29 -13.26
C THR A 123 20.98 5.61 -14.15
N LEU A 124 21.16 5.74 -15.46
CA LEU A 124 20.42 5.06 -16.52
C LEU A 124 21.36 4.10 -17.25
N LEU A 125 21.13 2.80 -17.13
CA LEU A 125 21.91 1.77 -17.81
C LEU A 125 21.21 1.37 -19.11
N GLU A 126 21.96 1.31 -20.20
CA GLU A 126 21.49 0.73 -21.47
C GLU A 126 21.83 -0.76 -21.52
N ASN A 127 20.97 -1.55 -22.17
CA ASN A 127 21.14 -2.99 -22.35
C ASN A 127 21.54 -3.68 -21.04
N ALA A 128 20.61 -3.71 -20.10
CA ALA A 128 20.86 -4.08 -18.72
C ALA A 128 20.17 -5.39 -18.31
N TRP A 129 20.51 -5.86 -17.13
CA TRP A 129 19.84 -6.97 -16.45
C TRP A 129 19.65 -6.63 -14.96
N LEU A 130 18.70 -7.31 -14.33
CA LEU A 130 18.42 -7.21 -12.89
C LEU A 130 18.08 -8.59 -12.34
N HIS A 131 18.79 -9.01 -11.29
CA HIS A 131 18.58 -10.27 -10.61
C HIS A 131 17.94 -10.05 -9.23
N VAL A 132 16.85 -10.76 -9.00
CA VAL A 132 16.10 -10.76 -7.74
C VAL A 132 16.27 -12.10 -7.05
N VAL A 133 16.56 -12.08 -5.75
CA VAL A 133 16.61 -13.26 -4.88
C VAL A 133 15.79 -12.99 -3.63
N ASP A 134 14.85 -13.87 -3.32
CA ASP A 134 14.00 -13.81 -2.11
C ASP A 134 13.33 -12.44 -1.88
N GLY A 135 12.81 -11.87 -2.96
CA GLY A 135 12.09 -10.60 -2.91
C GLY A 135 12.98 -9.36 -2.91
N ARG A 136 14.28 -9.51 -3.06
CA ARG A 136 15.26 -8.41 -3.01
C ARG A 136 16.06 -8.32 -4.29
N VAL A 137 16.42 -7.11 -4.67
CA VAL A 137 17.41 -6.88 -5.73
C VAL A 137 18.75 -7.41 -5.22
N ALA A 138 19.27 -8.45 -5.86
CA ALA A 138 20.55 -9.07 -5.50
C ALA A 138 21.71 -8.41 -6.26
N ALA A 139 21.51 -8.16 -7.55
CA ALA A 139 22.47 -7.49 -8.41
C ALA A 139 21.79 -6.92 -9.65
N LEU A 140 22.42 -5.93 -10.27
CA LEU A 140 22.03 -5.34 -11.55
C LEU A 140 23.28 -4.79 -12.25
N GLY A 141 23.24 -4.65 -13.56
CA GLY A 141 24.34 -4.09 -14.33
C GLY A 141 24.08 -4.07 -15.83
N PRO A 142 25.02 -3.52 -16.61
CA PRO A 142 24.97 -3.65 -18.06
C PRO A 142 25.22 -5.11 -18.47
N GLU A 143 24.73 -5.48 -19.65
CA GLU A 143 25.10 -6.71 -20.35
C GLU A 143 26.58 -6.66 -20.80
N PRO A 144 27.28 -7.80 -20.93
CA PRO A 144 26.76 -9.17 -20.78
C PRO A 144 26.54 -9.55 -19.31
N CYS A 145 25.40 -10.16 -19.03
CA CYS A 145 24.97 -10.60 -17.71
C CYS A 145 25.91 -11.69 -17.15
N PRO A 146 26.65 -11.43 -16.05
CA PRO A 146 27.53 -12.43 -15.44
C PRO A 146 26.78 -13.43 -14.54
N VAL A 147 25.45 -13.39 -14.48
CA VAL A 147 24.64 -13.97 -13.37
C VAL A 147 24.01 -15.33 -13.73
N PRO A 148 24.00 -16.31 -12.80
CA PRO A 148 23.60 -17.70 -13.04
C PRO A 148 22.13 -17.92 -13.42
N ALA A 149 21.79 -19.17 -13.75
CA ALA A 149 20.42 -19.63 -13.98
C ALA A 149 19.49 -19.23 -12.81
N ALA A 150 18.44 -18.46 -13.12
CA ALA A 150 17.36 -18.13 -12.20
C ALA A 150 16.16 -19.08 -12.40
N ASP A 151 15.33 -19.26 -11.37
CA ASP A 151 14.12 -20.09 -11.43
C ASP A 151 13.14 -19.59 -12.49
N ARG A 152 13.12 -18.26 -12.70
CA ARG A 152 12.34 -17.60 -13.74
C ARG A 152 13.18 -16.53 -14.41
N SER A 153 13.05 -16.41 -15.73
CA SER A 153 13.60 -15.30 -16.49
C SER A 153 12.52 -14.60 -17.32
N VAL A 154 12.58 -13.27 -17.37
CA VAL A 154 11.70 -12.42 -18.17
C VAL A 154 12.58 -11.56 -19.09
N ASP A 155 12.29 -11.59 -20.38
CA ASP A 155 12.94 -10.75 -21.38
C ASP A 155 12.20 -9.41 -21.46
N LEU A 156 12.93 -8.32 -21.28
CA LEU A 156 12.44 -6.95 -21.30
C LEU A 156 13.07 -6.12 -22.43
N THR A 157 13.41 -6.79 -23.53
CA THR A 157 13.89 -6.15 -24.77
C THR A 157 12.98 -5.00 -25.20
N GLY A 158 13.56 -3.81 -25.33
CA GLY A 158 12.85 -2.58 -25.72
C GLY A 158 12.01 -1.93 -24.61
N CYS A 159 12.01 -2.49 -23.40
CA CYS A 159 11.35 -1.87 -22.25
C CYS A 159 12.31 -0.96 -21.47
N ILE A 160 11.74 0.07 -20.86
CA ILE A 160 12.38 0.81 -19.77
C ILE A 160 11.93 0.23 -18.42
N VAL A 161 12.88 0.02 -17.51
CA VAL A 161 12.66 -0.47 -16.15
C VAL A 161 12.98 0.64 -15.17
N VAL A 162 12.07 0.88 -14.23
CA VAL A 162 12.17 1.90 -13.18
C VAL A 162 11.83 1.27 -11.82
N PRO A 163 12.20 1.89 -10.69
CA PRO A 163 11.65 1.48 -9.40
C PRO A 163 10.13 1.57 -9.45
N GLY A 164 9.44 0.62 -8.84
CA GLY A 164 7.99 0.66 -8.72
C GLY A 164 7.52 1.96 -8.08
N PHE A 165 6.47 2.55 -8.63
CA PHE A 165 5.99 3.84 -8.16
C PHE A 165 5.33 3.74 -6.78
N VAL A 166 5.44 4.82 -6.02
CA VAL A 166 4.89 4.99 -4.68
C VAL A 166 3.77 6.02 -4.75
N ASN A 167 2.53 5.55 -4.61
CA ASN A 167 1.35 6.40 -4.49
C ASN A 167 1.18 6.85 -3.03
N LEU A 168 1.32 8.14 -2.75
CA LEU A 168 1.28 8.70 -1.39
C LEU A 168 -0.10 9.04 -0.86
N HIS A 169 -1.13 9.05 -1.71
CA HIS A 169 -2.46 9.45 -1.30
C HIS A 169 -3.53 8.86 -2.22
N HIS A 170 -4.59 8.31 -1.61
CA HIS A 170 -5.75 7.74 -2.29
C HIS A 170 -6.94 7.67 -1.33
N HIS A 171 -8.14 7.52 -1.89
CA HIS A 171 -9.33 7.00 -1.20
C HIS A 171 -9.94 5.80 -1.95
N PHE A 172 -9.61 4.58 -1.56
CA PHE A 172 -9.92 3.35 -2.29
C PHE A 172 -11.41 3.12 -2.40
N PHE A 173 -12.18 3.42 -1.35
CA PHE A 173 -13.64 3.27 -1.32
C PHE A 173 -14.35 4.05 -2.45
N GLN A 174 -13.71 5.08 -3.02
CA GLN A 174 -14.27 5.86 -4.12
C GLN A 174 -14.13 5.18 -5.49
N SER A 175 -13.36 4.08 -5.59
CA SER A 175 -13.06 3.38 -6.85
C SER A 175 -14.25 2.74 -7.53
N ILE A 176 -15.37 2.59 -6.81
CA ILE A 176 -16.65 2.09 -7.33
C ILE A 176 -17.73 3.18 -7.41
N THR A 177 -17.37 4.45 -7.18
CA THR A 177 -18.29 5.60 -7.24
C THR A 177 -17.76 6.69 -8.17
N ARG A 178 -17.25 6.27 -9.34
CA ARG A 178 -16.66 7.15 -10.36
C ARG A 178 -17.75 7.81 -11.21
N ALA A 179 -17.48 9.00 -11.72
CA ALA A 179 -18.32 9.71 -12.68
C ALA A 179 -19.81 9.83 -12.28
N ILE A 180 -20.12 9.93 -10.98
CA ILE A 180 -21.51 10.11 -10.51
C ILE A 180 -22.06 11.43 -11.07
N PRO A 181 -23.18 11.42 -11.82
CA PRO A 181 -23.70 12.58 -12.55
C PRO A 181 -23.76 13.88 -11.74
N ARG A 182 -24.19 13.83 -10.47
CA ARG A 182 -24.27 15.01 -9.59
C ARG A 182 -22.92 15.61 -9.23
N SER A 183 -21.87 14.79 -9.20
CA SER A 183 -20.53 15.22 -8.84
C SER A 183 -19.69 15.59 -10.07
N GLN A 184 -20.22 15.42 -11.30
CA GLN A 184 -19.46 15.66 -12.52
C GLN A 184 -19.05 17.12 -12.71
N ARG A 185 -19.95 18.06 -12.39
CA ARG A 185 -19.77 19.51 -12.51
C ARG A 185 -19.96 20.16 -11.14
N ALA A 186 -18.99 19.95 -10.27
CA ALA A 186 -19.10 20.32 -8.86
C ALA A 186 -17.78 20.93 -8.39
N THR A 187 -17.86 21.95 -7.54
CA THR A 187 -16.72 22.35 -6.72
C THR A 187 -16.38 21.22 -5.73
N ALA A 188 -15.20 21.26 -5.09
CA ALA A 188 -14.82 20.24 -4.12
C ALA A 188 -15.89 19.95 -3.04
N PHE A 189 -16.54 20.99 -2.51
CA PHE A 189 -17.57 20.82 -1.49
C PHE A 189 -18.87 20.29 -2.07
N ASP A 190 -19.30 20.81 -3.21
CA ASP A 190 -20.51 20.30 -3.89
C ASP A 190 -20.34 18.83 -4.27
N TRP A 191 -19.12 18.44 -4.63
CA TRP A 191 -18.72 17.06 -4.91
C TRP A 191 -18.81 16.19 -3.65
N LEU A 192 -18.24 16.64 -2.53
CA LEU A 192 -18.35 15.96 -1.23
C LEU A 192 -19.81 15.78 -0.81
N PHE A 193 -20.61 16.85 -0.83
CA PHE A 193 -22.03 16.81 -0.47
C PHE A 193 -22.84 15.89 -1.37
N SER A 194 -22.45 15.79 -2.65
CA SER A 194 -23.08 14.86 -3.59
C SER A 194 -22.74 13.40 -3.31
N LEU A 195 -21.59 13.10 -2.71
CA LEU A 195 -21.11 11.71 -2.58
C LEU A 195 -21.19 11.14 -1.17
N TYR A 196 -21.19 11.96 -0.12
CA TYR A 196 -21.37 11.49 1.26
C TYR A 196 -22.65 10.67 1.48
N PRO A 197 -23.81 11.05 0.91
CA PRO A 197 -25.01 10.20 0.99
C PRO A 197 -24.80 8.79 0.43
N LEU A 198 -24.00 8.66 -0.63
CA LEU A 198 -23.65 7.38 -1.25
C LEU A 198 -22.64 6.59 -0.40
N TRP A 199 -21.58 7.25 0.08
CA TRP A 199 -20.54 6.57 0.86
C TRP A 199 -20.98 6.18 2.27
N ALA A 200 -22.04 6.79 2.80
CA ALA A 200 -22.67 6.35 4.04
C ALA A 200 -23.32 4.94 3.95
N GLU A 201 -23.42 4.35 2.75
CA GLU A 201 -23.87 2.98 2.52
C GLU A 201 -22.73 1.94 2.46
N LEU A 202 -21.47 2.37 2.59
CA LEU A 202 -20.33 1.45 2.50
C LEU A 202 -20.47 0.29 3.50
N ASP A 203 -20.14 -0.91 3.02
CA ASP A 203 -20.08 -2.15 3.78
C ASP A 203 -18.79 -2.91 3.43
N GLU A 204 -18.53 -4.05 4.10
CA GLU A 204 -17.31 -4.84 3.88
C GLU A 204 -17.17 -5.31 2.43
N ASP A 205 -18.26 -5.69 1.78
CA ASP A 205 -18.23 -6.19 0.40
C ASP A 205 -17.86 -5.07 -0.59
N ALA A 206 -18.45 -3.88 -0.42
CA ALA A 206 -18.11 -2.70 -1.18
C ALA A 206 -16.66 -2.27 -0.96
N MET A 207 -16.15 -2.34 0.28
CA MET A 207 -14.75 -2.05 0.57
C MET A 207 -13.80 -3.04 -0.11
N ARG A 208 -14.12 -4.34 -0.14
CA ARG A 208 -13.35 -5.34 -0.89
C ARG A 208 -13.34 -5.03 -2.39
N ALA A 209 -14.52 -4.77 -2.95
CA ALA A 209 -14.67 -4.47 -4.37
C ALA A 209 -13.89 -3.22 -4.78
N ALA A 210 -14.01 -2.15 -3.99
CA ALA A 210 -13.32 -0.89 -4.23
C ALA A 210 -11.79 -1.00 -4.06
N THR A 211 -11.34 -1.73 -3.04
CA THR A 211 -9.91 -2.01 -2.84
C THR A 211 -9.33 -2.83 -3.98
N ALA A 212 -10.02 -3.88 -4.43
CA ALA A 212 -9.55 -4.70 -5.54
C ALA A 212 -9.42 -3.89 -6.83
N ALA A 213 -10.40 -3.03 -7.13
CA ALA A 213 -10.35 -2.13 -8.29
C ALA A 213 -9.19 -1.12 -8.20
N ALA A 214 -9.00 -0.48 -7.04
CA ALA A 214 -7.91 0.48 -6.82
C ALA A 214 -6.54 -0.18 -6.97
N CYS A 215 -6.32 -1.33 -6.30
CA CYS A 215 -5.07 -2.07 -6.38
C CYS A 215 -4.78 -2.55 -7.79
N ALA A 216 -5.78 -3.06 -8.52
CA ALA A 216 -5.59 -3.52 -9.89
C ALA A 216 -5.10 -2.37 -10.79
N GLU A 217 -5.75 -1.21 -10.75
CA GLU A 217 -5.38 -0.06 -11.57
C GLU A 217 -3.99 0.48 -11.22
N LEU A 218 -3.65 0.57 -9.94
CA LEU A 218 -2.32 0.98 -9.48
C LEU A 218 -1.23 0.02 -9.97
N LEU A 219 -1.42 -1.30 -9.77
CA LEU A 219 -0.44 -2.32 -10.19
C LEU A 219 -0.26 -2.34 -11.71
N LEU A 220 -1.36 -2.25 -12.46
CA LEU A 220 -1.37 -2.19 -13.92
C LEU A 220 -0.66 -0.93 -14.44
N THR A 221 -0.51 0.12 -13.63
CA THR A 221 0.10 1.39 -14.02
C THR A 221 1.47 1.64 -13.35
N GLY A 222 2.07 0.57 -12.80
CA GLY A 222 3.43 0.55 -12.30
C GLY A 222 3.60 0.99 -10.84
N ALA A 223 2.52 1.29 -10.12
CA ALA A 223 2.59 1.51 -8.68
C ALA A 223 2.71 0.17 -7.93
N THR A 224 3.75 0.04 -7.12
CA THR A 224 4.02 -1.15 -6.30
C THR A 224 3.73 -0.91 -4.82
N THR A 225 3.75 0.36 -4.40
CA THR A 225 3.43 0.81 -3.05
C THR A 225 2.29 1.83 -3.12
N SER A 226 1.29 1.68 -2.26
CA SER A 226 0.22 2.68 -2.15
C SER A 226 -0.16 2.93 -0.71
N VAL A 227 -0.42 4.20 -0.42
CA VAL A 227 -1.22 4.64 0.71
C VAL A 227 -2.69 4.55 0.33
N ASP A 228 -3.54 4.20 1.29
CA ASP A 228 -4.94 4.62 1.27
C ASP A 228 -5.28 5.42 2.54
N HIS A 229 -5.91 6.57 2.37
CA HIS A 229 -6.47 7.37 3.46
C HIS A 229 -7.91 6.99 3.72
N SER A 230 -8.09 5.94 4.52
CA SER A 230 -9.37 5.28 4.76
C SER A 230 -10.12 5.94 5.91
N TYR A 231 -10.76 7.09 5.66
CA TYR A 231 -11.41 7.86 6.71
C TYR A 231 -12.90 7.57 6.93
N LEU A 232 -13.56 6.86 6.02
CA LEU A 232 -14.94 6.38 6.18
C LEU A 232 -14.95 4.94 6.65
N LEU A 233 -14.83 4.75 7.97
CA LEU A 233 -14.81 3.43 8.61
C LEU A 233 -15.80 3.37 9.78
N PRO A 234 -17.10 3.62 9.54
CA PRO A 234 -18.09 3.68 10.60
C PRO A 234 -18.28 2.31 11.25
N ALA A 235 -18.37 2.27 12.58
CA ALA A 235 -18.44 1.02 13.34
C ALA A 235 -19.61 0.08 12.93
N ARG A 236 -20.69 0.64 12.39
CA ARG A 236 -21.87 -0.11 11.92
C ARG A 236 -21.69 -0.82 10.58
N ALA A 237 -20.62 -0.52 9.83
CA ALA A 237 -20.37 -1.07 8.49
C ALA A 237 -19.55 -2.38 8.49
N GLY A 238 -19.34 -2.98 9.67
CA GLY A 238 -18.50 -4.16 9.84
C GLY A 238 -17.01 -3.82 9.91
N ASP A 239 -16.16 -4.81 9.71
CA ASP A 239 -14.70 -4.70 9.79
C ASP A 239 -14.10 -4.27 8.44
N LEU A 240 -14.41 -3.03 8.04
CA LEU A 240 -13.93 -2.45 6.77
C LEU A 240 -12.40 -2.41 6.68
N ALA A 241 -11.71 -2.20 7.81
CA ALA A 241 -10.25 -2.20 7.87
C ALA A 241 -9.67 -3.58 7.51
N LEU A 242 -10.23 -4.67 8.05
CA LEU A 242 -9.83 -6.02 7.65
C LEU A 242 -10.15 -6.28 6.18
N ALA A 243 -11.35 -5.91 5.75
CA ALA A 243 -11.79 -6.12 4.38
C ALA A 243 -10.81 -5.50 3.37
N GLN A 244 -10.35 -4.29 3.65
CA GLN A 244 -9.37 -3.57 2.84
C GLN A 244 -7.98 -4.19 2.91
N VAL A 245 -7.41 -4.37 4.11
CA VAL A 245 -6.03 -4.85 4.27
C VAL A 245 -5.84 -6.25 3.66
N GLU A 246 -6.78 -7.17 3.88
CA GLU A 246 -6.66 -8.52 3.30
C GLU A 246 -6.88 -8.52 1.79
N THR A 247 -7.71 -7.62 1.25
CA THR A 247 -7.87 -7.49 -0.20
C THR A 247 -6.59 -6.95 -0.83
N ALA A 248 -6.00 -5.86 -0.31
CA ALA A 248 -4.75 -5.31 -0.81
C ALA A 248 -3.62 -6.35 -0.81
N LYS A 249 -3.51 -7.11 0.29
CA LYS A 249 -2.56 -8.22 0.44
C LYS A 249 -2.79 -9.34 -0.58
N SER A 250 -4.04 -9.68 -0.88
CA SER A 250 -4.38 -10.72 -1.87
C SER A 250 -3.95 -10.34 -3.29
N LEU A 251 -4.11 -9.06 -3.65
CA LEU A 251 -3.68 -8.50 -4.93
C LEU A 251 -2.15 -8.39 -5.03
N GLY A 252 -1.48 -8.25 -3.89
CA GLY A 252 -0.02 -8.28 -3.78
C GLY A 252 0.65 -6.92 -3.86
N ILE A 253 -0.07 -5.84 -3.59
CA ILE A 253 0.51 -4.48 -3.48
C ILE A 253 1.13 -4.27 -2.09
N ARG A 254 2.23 -3.49 -2.01
CA ARG A 254 2.75 -3.01 -0.73
C ARG A 254 1.86 -1.89 -0.22
N PHE A 255 1.31 -2.03 0.97
CA PHE A 255 0.19 -1.22 1.41
C PHE A 255 0.49 -0.44 2.69
N HIS A 256 0.25 0.87 2.64
CA HIS A 256 0.19 1.74 3.81
C HIS A 256 -1.28 2.08 4.08
N PHE A 257 -1.85 1.41 5.09
CA PHE A 257 -3.20 1.66 5.54
C PHE A 257 -3.19 2.85 6.51
N VAL A 258 -3.59 4.03 6.04
CA VAL A 258 -3.86 5.13 6.98
C VAL A 258 -5.21 4.84 7.61
N ARG A 259 -5.21 4.45 8.89
CA ARG A 259 -6.44 4.28 9.65
C ARG A 259 -7.02 5.68 9.89
N GLY A 260 -7.84 6.10 8.94
CA GLY A 260 -8.45 7.40 8.90
C GLY A 260 -9.56 7.58 9.95
N CYS A 261 -10.11 8.78 10.09
CA CYS A 261 -11.38 9.02 10.77
C CYS A 261 -12.00 10.35 10.34
N MET A 262 -13.29 10.53 10.64
CA MET A 262 -13.97 11.83 10.54
C MET A 262 -14.59 12.19 11.88
N PRO A 263 -13.82 12.71 12.84
CA PRO A 263 -14.29 12.92 14.21
C PRO A 263 -15.15 14.18 14.34
N THR A 264 -15.08 15.08 13.36
CA THR A 264 -15.79 16.35 13.28
C THR A 264 -15.89 16.75 11.81
N MET A 265 -16.84 17.63 11.50
CA MET A 265 -17.00 18.27 10.19
C MET A 265 -16.70 19.75 10.37
N GLU A 266 -15.61 20.22 9.75
CA GLU A 266 -15.08 21.56 9.98
C GLU A 266 -15.78 22.63 9.13
N GLY A 267 -15.79 23.88 9.63
CA GLY A 267 -16.54 24.98 9.01
C GLY A 267 -18.05 24.74 9.02
N ASP A 268 -18.67 24.86 7.84
CA ASP A 268 -20.12 24.81 7.53
C ASP A 268 -20.62 23.44 7.03
N ILE A 269 -19.74 22.44 6.96
CA ILE A 269 -20.03 21.15 6.29
C ILE A 269 -21.21 20.41 6.94
N ALA A 270 -21.26 20.32 8.27
CA ALA A 270 -22.30 19.56 8.97
C ALA A 270 -23.71 20.14 8.75
N GLU A 271 -23.81 21.47 8.72
CA GLU A 271 -25.08 22.18 8.50
C GLU A 271 -25.63 21.88 7.11
N ARG A 272 -24.77 21.95 6.09
CA ARG A 272 -25.13 21.72 4.68
C ARG A 272 -25.40 20.26 4.35
N LEU A 273 -24.69 19.34 5.00
CA LEU A 273 -24.82 17.91 4.71
C LEU A 273 -26.04 17.26 5.40
N ARG A 274 -26.44 17.75 6.57
CA ARG A 274 -27.52 17.16 7.37
C ARG A 274 -28.86 17.01 6.62
N PRO A 275 -29.35 18.01 5.84
CA PRO A 275 -30.57 17.85 5.04
C PRO A 275 -30.45 16.75 3.99
N LEU A 276 -29.28 16.61 3.35
CA LEU A 276 -29.02 15.62 2.29
C LEU A 276 -28.95 14.19 2.82
N MET A 277 -28.64 14.04 4.11
CA MET A 277 -28.54 12.75 4.77
C MET A 277 -29.82 12.33 5.51
N GLY A 278 -30.92 13.09 5.38
CA GLY A 278 -32.15 12.82 6.12
C GLY A 278 -32.03 13.07 7.63
N GLY A 279 -31.21 14.07 8.02
CA GLY A 279 -31.04 14.50 9.42
C GLY A 279 -29.96 13.75 10.20
N ARG A 280 -29.41 12.66 9.66
CA ARG A 280 -28.53 11.71 10.36
C ARG A 280 -27.09 11.75 9.84
N LEU A 281 -26.12 12.04 10.73
CA LEU A 281 -24.68 12.06 10.42
C LEU A 281 -23.91 10.89 11.06
N ASP A 282 -24.58 10.04 11.84
CA ASP A 282 -24.04 8.92 12.64
C ASP A 282 -23.43 7.78 11.81
N GLY A 283 -23.52 7.87 10.48
CA GLY A 283 -22.87 6.96 9.54
C GLY A 283 -21.57 7.47 8.92
N ILE A 284 -21.16 8.70 9.23
CA ILE A 284 -19.98 9.35 8.65
C ILE A 284 -19.09 9.93 9.74
N VAL A 285 -19.67 10.57 10.76
CA VAL A 285 -18.91 11.18 11.85
C VAL A 285 -18.63 10.15 12.93
N ASP A 286 -17.34 9.98 13.27
CA ASP A 286 -16.89 9.08 14.32
C ASP A 286 -16.94 9.73 15.72
N ASP A 287 -17.15 8.90 16.74
CA ASP A 287 -16.94 9.30 18.13
C ASP A 287 -15.44 9.33 18.48
N GLY A 288 -14.98 10.40 19.13
CA GLY A 288 -13.56 10.72 19.29
C GLY A 288 -12.76 9.68 20.09
N ASP A 289 -13.32 9.15 21.18
CA ASP A 289 -12.65 8.12 21.99
C ASP A 289 -12.69 6.75 21.31
N ALA A 290 -13.77 6.43 20.59
CA ALA A 290 -13.86 5.22 19.80
C ALA A 290 -12.82 5.19 18.65
N VAL A 291 -12.51 6.35 18.05
CA VAL A 291 -11.48 6.50 17.01
C VAL A 291 -10.11 6.05 17.52
N LEU A 292 -9.67 6.53 18.67
CA LEU A 292 -8.33 6.19 19.20
C LEU A 292 -8.21 4.71 19.54
N ALA A 293 -9.28 4.11 20.09
CA ALA A 293 -9.33 2.67 20.31
C ALA A 293 -9.25 1.90 18.98
N ALA A 294 -9.97 2.33 17.95
CA ALA A 294 -9.94 1.71 16.63
C ALA A 294 -8.58 1.86 15.93
N MET A 295 -7.93 3.03 16.02
CA MET A 295 -6.57 3.28 15.53
C MET A 295 -5.56 2.37 16.21
N ARG A 296 -5.61 2.28 17.55
CA ARG A 296 -4.74 1.36 18.31
C ARG A 296 -5.00 -0.09 17.92
N GLY A 297 -6.25 -0.49 17.74
CA GLY A 297 -6.62 -1.84 17.29
C GLY A 297 -6.07 -2.16 15.91
N ALA A 298 -6.13 -1.22 14.96
CA ALA A 298 -5.55 -1.38 13.63
C ALA A 298 -4.03 -1.54 13.70
N LEU A 299 -3.35 -0.70 14.49
CA LEU A 299 -1.90 -0.80 14.71
C LEU A 299 -1.51 -2.15 15.31
N GLN A 300 -2.19 -2.59 16.38
CA GLN A 300 -1.92 -3.87 17.02
C GLN A 300 -2.13 -5.08 16.10
N ARG A 301 -3.04 -4.95 15.12
CA ARG A 301 -3.42 -6.05 14.23
C ARG A 301 -2.59 -6.12 12.96
N PHE A 302 -2.26 -4.97 12.37
CA PHE A 302 -1.74 -4.91 11.00
C PHE A 302 -0.36 -4.26 10.88
N GLN A 303 0.14 -3.56 11.90
CA GLN A 303 1.43 -2.86 11.79
C GLN A 303 2.59 -3.86 11.68
N ASP A 304 3.43 -3.68 10.66
CA ASP A 304 4.69 -4.38 10.49
C ASP A 304 5.80 -3.40 10.07
N THR A 305 6.65 -3.03 11.02
CA THR A 305 7.77 -2.10 10.79
C THR A 305 9.03 -2.81 10.29
N ALA A 306 9.01 -4.14 10.11
CA ALA A 306 10.17 -4.86 9.60
C ALA A 306 10.56 -4.38 8.18
N PRO A 307 11.84 -4.51 7.80
CA PRO A 307 12.26 -4.32 6.42
C PRO A 307 11.45 -5.22 5.48
N PHE A 308 11.08 -4.69 4.33
CA PHE A 308 10.31 -5.35 3.27
C PHE A 308 8.86 -5.70 3.67
N ALA A 309 8.35 -5.18 4.79
CA ALA A 309 6.96 -5.37 5.21
C ALA A 309 5.97 -4.96 4.12
N MET A 310 5.00 -5.84 3.84
CA MET A 310 3.97 -5.64 2.82
C MET A 310 2.79 -4.79 3.31
N THR A 311 2.65 -4.62 4.63
CA THR A 311 1.58 -3.80 5.21
C THR A 311 2.15 -2.97 6.36
N ARG A 312 1.90 -1.67 6.34
CA ARG A 312 2.12 -0.74 7.45
C ARG A 312 0.85 0.04 7.72
N VAL A 313 0.73 0.54 8.94
CA VAL A 313 -0.39 1.36 9.40
C VAL A 313 0.13 2.73 9.78
N ASP A 314 -0.53 3.75 9.25
CA ASP A 314 -0.33 5.16 9.55
C ASP A 314 -1.64 5.74 10.10
N LEU A 315 -1.62 6.93 10.71
CA LEU A 315 -2.80 7.51 11.36
C LEU A 315 -3.15 8.88 10.80
N GLY A 316 -4.44 9.19 10.71
CA GLY A 316 -4.88 10.43 10.08
C GLY A 316 -6.34 10.79 10.30
N PRO A 317 -6.71 11.96 10.82
CA PRO A 317 -8.06 12.45 10.59
C PRO A 317 -8.22 12.86 9.12
N THR A 318 -9.47 12.95 8.65
CA THR A 318 -9.79 13.45 7.30
C THR A 318 -9.25 14.88 7.14
N THR A 319 -9.49 15.73 8.12
CA THR A 319 -9.06 17.14 8.14
C THR A 319 -8.45 17.47 9.50
N VAL A 320 -7.77 18.61 9.59
CA VAL A 320 -7.32 19.18 10.86
C VAL A 320 -8.54 19.40 11.77
N THR A 321 -8.48 18.93 13.02
CA THR A 321 -9.66 18.84 13.90
C THR A 321 -9.77 20.01 14.88
N TYR A 322 -9.97 21.22 14.38
CA TYR A 322 -10.05 22.44 15.20
C TYR A 322 -11.13 22.38 16.28
N ARG A 323 -12.28 21.74 16.00
CA ARG A 323 -13.37 21.55 16.98
C ARG A 323 -13.11 20.46 18.02
N LYS A 324 -12.10 19.62 17.81
CA LYS A 324 -11.64 18.56 18.73
C LYS A 324 -10.11 18.62 18.87
N PRO A 325 -9.56 19.70 19.47
CA PRO A 325 -8.13 19.98 19.38
C PRO A 325 -7.25 18.97 20.13
N ASP A 326 -7.76 18.33 21.19
CA ASP A 326 -7.03 17.30 21.95
C ASP A 326 -6.73 16.05 21.10
N LEU A 327 -7.60 15.74 20.14
CA LEU A 327 -7.53 14.52 19.36
C LEU A 327 -6.27 14.46 18.48
N MET A 328 -5.87 15.55 17.83
CA MET A 328 -4.67 15.56 16.98
C MET A 328 -3.42 15.23 17.80
N GLY A 329 -3.25 15.83 18.97
CA GLY A 329 -2.13 15.53 19.87
C GLY A 329 -2.13 14.08 20.36
N ARG A 330 -3.31 13.54 20.67
CA ARG A 330 -3.47 12.13 21.08
C ARG A 330 -3.12 11.16 19.95
N ILE A 331 -3.53 11.47 18.71
CA ILE A 331 -3.17 10.68 17.51
C ILE A 331 -1.66 10.73 17.28
N ALA A 332 -1.02 11.91 17.34
CA ALA A 332 0.42 12.05 17.15
C ALA A 332 1.22 11.23 18.19
N LYS A 333 0.78 11.25 19.46
CA LYS A 333 1.37 10.43 20.52
C LYS A 333 1.22 8.93 20.24
N LEU A 334 0.05 8.49 19.78
CA LEU A 334 -0.20 7.09 19.43
C LEU A 334 0.65 6.64 18.22
N ALA A 335 0.77 7.49 17.20
CA ALA A 335 1.61 7.20 16.03
C ALA A 335 3.07 7.01 16.44
N LYS A 336 3.59 7.87 17.32
CA LYS A 336 4.94 7.74 17.88
C LYS A 336 5.14 6.45 18.69
N GLU A 337 4.14 6.00 19.45
CA GLU A 337 4.20 4.75 20.25
C GLU A 337 4.41 3.51 19.37
N PHE A 338 3.81 3.47 18.19
CA PHE A 338 3.84 2.32 17.29
C PHE A 338 4.79 2.47 16.10
N ASP A 339 5.59 3.54 16.10
CA ASP A 339 6.38 3.93 14.93
C ASP A 339 5.51 3.93 13.66
N ALA A 340 4.38 4.61 13.71
CA ALA A 340 3.52 4.95 12.54
C ALA A 340 3.71 6.40 12.06
N GLY A 341 3.40 6.67 10.80
CA GLY A 341 3.36 8.00 10.20
C GLY A 341 2.04 8.73 10.46
N LEU A 342 2.00 10.00 10.07
CA LEU A 342 0.84 10.88 10.20
C LEU A 342 0.44 11.44 8.84
N HIS A 343 -0.86 11.44 8.56
CA HIS A 343 -1.38 11.92 7.28
C HIS A 343 -2.74 12.62 7.43
N THR A 344 -2.94 13.74 6.74
CA THR A 344 -4.23 14.45 6.69
C THR A 344 -4.32 15.28 5.41
N HIS A 345 -5.52 15.74 5.05
CA HIS A 345 -5.66 16.87 4.12
C HIS A 345 -5.29 18.16 4.85
N TYR A 346 -4.55 19.06 4.19
CA TYR A 346 -4.26 20.40 4.70
C TYR A 346 -4.46 21.44 3.60
N GLN A 347 -5.63 22.09 3.68
CA GLN A 347 -6.03 23.19 2.81
C GLN A 347 -6.99 24.11 3.58
N PRO A 348 -6.53 24.82 4.63
CA PRO A 348 -7.43 25.62 5.45
C PRO A 348 -8.13 26.71 4.62
N ARG A 349 -9.46 26.80 4.73
CA ARG A 349 -10.24 27.90 4.16
C ARG A 349 -10.22 29.11 5.07
N ALA A 350 -10.66 30.27 4.57
CA ALA A 350 -10.86 31.47 5.38
C ALA A 350 -11.68 31.20 6.66
N VAL A 351 -12.79 30.44 6.54
CA VAL A 351 -13.62 30.03 7.69
C VAL A 351 -12.87 29.14 8.69
N GLU A 352 -11.89 28.35 8.24
CA GLU A 352 -11.07 27.51 9.11
C GLU A 352 -9.93 28.30 9.76
N TYR A 353 -9.40 29.34 9.11
CA TYR A 353 -8.50 30.31 9.75
C TYR A 353 -9.23 31.07 10.86
N ASP A 354 -10.46 31.56 10.59
CA ASP A 354 -11.27 32.23 11.60
C ASP A 354 -11.60 31.29 12.76
N MET A 355 -12.00 30.05 12.47
CA MET A 355 -12.29 29.05 13.49
C MET A 355 -11.06 28.67 14.33
N ALA A 356 -9.88 28.51 13.73
CA ALA A 356 -8.64 28.24 14.47
C ALA A 356 -8.30 29.39 15.42
N ARG A 357 -8.48 30.64 14.98
CA ARG A 357 -8.28 31.83 15.80
C ARG A 357 -9.30 31.88 16.94
N ASP A 358 -10.57 31.69 16.64
CA ASP A 358 -11.67 31.91 17.60
C ASP A 358 -11.76 30.77 18.63
N LEU A 359 -11.51 29.51 18.23
CA LEU A 359 -11.57 28.36 19.14
C LEU A 359 -10.26 28.10 19.89
N LEU A 360 -9.11 28.38 19.27
CA LEU A 360 -7.80 27.97 19.77
C LEU A 360 -6.86 29.15 20.08
N GLY A 361 -7.24 30.38 19.73
CA GLY A 361 -6.34 31.53 19.83
C GLY A 361 -5.09 31.40 18.95
N ASN A 362 -5.15 30.61 17.87
CA ASN A 362 -3.99 30.18 17.10
C ASN A 362 -4.26 30.20 15.59
N THR A 363 -3.21 30.02 14.77
CA THR A 363 -3.35 29.79 13.33
C THR A 363 -3.43 28.29 13.02
N PRO A 364 -3.95 27.87 11.85
CA PRO A 364 -3.84 26.48 11.39
C PRO A 364 -2.44 25.88 11.50
N LEU A 365 -1.43 26.60 11.04
CA LEU A 365 -0.03 26.17 11.14
C LEU A 365 0.44 26.08 12.60
N GLY A 366 0.10 27.08 13.42
CA GLY A 366 0.45 27.07 14.84
C GLY A 366 -0.19 25.89 15.58
N PHE A 367 -1.43 25.55 15.25
CA PHE A 367 -2.09 24.37 15.82
C PHE A 367 -1.44 23.05 15.37
N LEU A 368 -1.01 22.92 14.11
CA LEU A 368 -0.24 21.74 13.68
C LEU A 368 1.07 21.60 14.46
N ARG A 369 1.75 22.73 14.74
CA ARG A 369 2.97 22.74 15.56
C ARG A 369 2.69 22.25 16.97
N ASP A 370 1.69 22.82 17.64
CA ASP A 370 1.39 22.53 19.04
C ASP A 370 0.82 21.11 19.23
N SER A 371 0.12 20.58 18.23
CA SER A 371 -0.43 19.21 18.25
C SER A 371 0.59 18.13 17.87
N GLY A 372 1.83 18.50 17.50
CA GLY A 372 2.88 17.54 17.14
C GLY A 372 2.73 16.95 15.73
N TRP A 373 2.08 17.67 14.82
CA TRP A 373 1.86 17.26 13.43
C TRP A 373 2.89 17.81 12.45
N LEU A 374 3.84 18.63 12.91
CA LEU A 374 4.99 19.01 12.10
C LEU A 374 6.17 18.08 12.39
N GLY A 375 6.57 17.27 11.41
CA GLY A 375 7.72 16.38 11.53
C GLY A 375 8.02 15.54 10.28
N PRO A 376 9.17 14.82 10.27
CA PRO A 376 9.68 14.07 9.11
C PRO A 376 8.84 12.85 8.73
N ARG A 377 7.84 12.52 9.55
CA ARG A 377 6.93 11.38 9.38
C ARG A 377 5.49 11.83 9.20
N THR A 378 5.30 13.12 8.91
CA THR A 378 4.01 13.69 8.55
C THR A 378 4.05 14.14 7.10
N TRP A 379 3.04 13.75 6.33
CA TRP A 379 2.82 14.32 5.00
C TRP A 379 1.36 14.72 4.83
N MET A 380 1.13 15.79 4.06
CA MET A 380 -0.20 16.37 3.89
C MET A 380 -0.61 16.38 2.42
N ALA A 381 -1.88 16.08 2.16
CA ALA A 381 -2.43 16.06 0.82
C ALA A 381 -2.82 17.47 0.34
N HIS A 382 -2.66 17.67 -0.97
CA HIS A 382 -3.03 18.86 -1.74
C HIS A 382 -2.13 20.08 -1.50
N CYS A 383 -2.20 20.72 -0.32
CA CYS A 383 -1.40 21.89 0.05
C CYS A 383 -1.37 22.98 -1.05
N THR A 384 -2.51 23.26 -1.68
CA THR A 384 -2.60 24.09 -2.89
C THR A 384 -2.35 25.57 -2.63
N GLU A 385 -2.55 26.06 -1.40
CA GLU A 385 -2.42 27.49 -1.06
C GLU A 385 -1.52 27.75 0.16
N LEU A 386 -0.53 26.90 0.43
CA LEU A 386 0.45 27.20 1.48
C LEU A 386 1.09 28.56 1.25
N SER A 387 1.13 29.41 2.28
CA SER A 387 1.89 30.66 2.32
C SER A 387 3.40 30.40 2.41
N ASP A 388 4.24 31.43 2.23
CA ASP A 388 5.69 31.24 2.29
C ASP A 388 6.15 30.78 3.68
N SER A 389 5.56 31.31 4.75
CA SER A 389 5.88 30.88 6.12
C SER A 389 5.40 29.47 6.43
N GLU A 390 4.33 28.99 5.78
CA GLU A 390 3.91 27.59 5.87
C GLU A 390 4.86 26.68 5.11
N ILE A 391 5.32 27.07 3.92
CA ILE A 391 6.33 26.31 3.16
C ILE A 391 7.63 26.21 3.95
N ASP A 392 8.10 27.32 4.53
CA ASP A 392 9.31 27.36 5.36
C ASP A 392 9.15 26.44 6.58
N ALA A 393 8.03 26.52 7.29
CA ALA A 393 7.76 25.65 8.44
C ALA A 393 7.68 24.16 8.08
N PHE A 394 7.14 23.83 6.89
CA PHE A 394 7.11 22.46 6.40
C PHE A 394 8.52 21.95 6.10
N ALA A 395 9.36 22.79 5.45
CA ALA A 395 10.74 22.45 5.17
C ALA A 395 11.56 22.24 6.45
N ASP A 396 11.48 23.18 7.40
CA ASP A 396 12.21 23.13 8.67
C ASP A 396 11.83 21.90 9.50
N ALA A 397 10.55 21.53 9.50
CA ALA A 397 10.06 20.35 10.21
C ALA A 397 10.31 19.03 9.45
N GLY A 398 10.70 19.08 8.17
CA GLY A 398 10.81 17.92 7.29
C GLY A 398 9.47 17.32 6.86
N CYS A 399 8.38 18.09 6.92
CA CYS A 399 7.06 17.63 6.48
C CYS A 399 7.01 17.37 4.97
N GLY A 400 6.17 16.40 4.59
CA GLY A 400 5.92 16.05 3.20
C GLY A 400 4.66 16.67 2.60
N VAL A 401 4.62 16.73 1.28
CA VAL A 401 3.40 17.05 0.51
C VAL A 401 3.11 15.93 -0.49
N ALA A 402 1.86 15.45 -0.51
CA ALA A 402 1.34 14.58 -1.56
C ALA A 402 0.64 15.43 -2.64
N TYR A 403 1.32 15.62 -3.76
CA TYR A 403 0.81 16.36 -4.91
C TYR A 403 -0.15 15.48 -5.74
N CYS A 404 -1.43 15.88 -5.75
CA CYS A 404 -2.51 15.20 -6.46
C CYS A 404 -3.00 16.10 -7.61
N ALA A 405 -2.30 16.03 -8.75
CA ALA A 405 -2.44 16.99 -9.85
C ALA A 405 -3.81 16.92 -10.51
N ARG A 406 -4.35 15.72 -10.75
CA ARG A 406 -5.63 15.57 -11.43
C ARG A 406 -6.80 16.01 -10.58
N THR A 407 -6.82 15.66 -9.30
CA THR A 407 -7.81 16.19 -8.35
C THR A 407 -7.84 17.71 -8.38
N ALA A 408 -6.66 18.35 -8.42
CA ALA A 408 -6.59 19.81 -8.46
C ALA A 408 -7.36 20.37 -9.66
N VAL A 409 -7.16 19.81 -10.85
CA VAL A 409 -7.87 20.24 -12.06
C VAL A 409 -9.35 19.85 -12.02
N ARG A 410 -9.65 18.61 -11.60
CA ARG A 410 -10.99 18.03 -11.62
C ARG A 410 -11.95 18.80 -10.73
N LEU A 411 -11.52 19.17 -9.52
CA LEU A 411 -12.32 19.88 -8.52
C LEU A 411 -12.15 21.40 -8.57
N GLY A 412 -11.32 21.91 -9.49
CA GLY A 412 -11.09 23.35 -9.67
C GLY A 412 -10.25 24.00 -8.57
N TYR A 413 -9.36 23.24 -7.92
CA TYR A 413 -8.39 23.82 -6.99
C TYR A 413 -7.31 24.62 -7.73
N LYS A 414 -6.66 25.53 -7.00
CA LYS A 414 -5.40 26.13 -7.43
C LYS A 414 -4.33 25.04 -7.53
N VAL A 415 -3.35 25.26 -8.42
CA VAL A 415 -2.19 24.36 -8.53
C VAL A 415 -1.21 24.71 -7.40
N PRO A 416 -0.75 23.73 -6.59
CA PRO A 416 0.22 23.98 -5.52
C PRO A 416 1.54 24.53 -6.07
N ARG A 417 2.23 25.35 -5.26
CA ARG A 417 3.52 25.99 -5.61
C ARG A 417 4.69 25.00 -5.51
N ILE A 418 4.64 23.90 -6.27
CA ILE A 418 5.57 22.77 -6.18
C ILE A 418 7.03 23.20 -6.38
N ALA A 419 7.31 24.06 -7.37
CA ALA A 419 8.66 24.58 -7.62
C ALA A 419 9.23 25.30 -6.36
N ARG A 420 8.44 26.19 -5.75
CA ARG A 420 8.81 26.91 -4.53
C ARG A 420 9.00 25.96 -3.34
N MET A 421 8.09 25.01 -3.15
CA MET A 421 8.17 24.01 -2.08
C MET A 421 9.48 23.21 -2.17
N ARG A 422 9.81 22.71 -3.37
CA ARG A 422 11.04 21.96 -3.60
C ARG A 422 12.29 22.81 -3.41
N ALA A 423 12.29 24.05 -3.91
CA ALA A 423 13.40 24.97 -3.73
C ALA A 423 13.68 25.28 -2.25
N GLN A 424 12.65 25.28 -1.41
CA GLN A 424 12.77 25.45 0.05
C GLN A 424 13.16 24.16 0.79
N GLY A 425 13.17 23.00 0.11
CA GLY A 425 13.54 21.72 0.71
C GLY A 425 12.36 20.87 1.22
N VAL A 426 11.11 21.27 0.94
CA VAL A 426 9.94 20.43 1.22
C VAL A 426 10.01 19.18 0.36
N THR A 427 9.87 18.01 0.99
CA THR A 427 9.82 16.74 0.25
C THR A 427 8.43 16.58 -0.37
N VAL A 428 8.36 16.56 -1.69
CA VAL A 428 7.11 16.38 -2.43
C VAL A 428 7.10 14.99 -3.04
N GLY A 429 6.00 14.25 -2.87
CA GLY A 429 5.70 13.05 -3.64
C GLY A 429 4.36 13.15 -4.36
N ILE A 430 3.95 12.09 -5.05
CA ILE A 430 2.76 12.08 -5.91
C ILE A 430 1.67 11.18 -5.32
N GLY A 431 0.43 11.65 -5.36
CA GLY A 431 -0.76 10.88 -5.01
C GLY A 431 -1.80 10.94 -6.12
N VAL A 432 -2.47 9.82 -6.41
CA VAL A 432 -3.57 9.80 -7.39
C VAL A 432 -4.89 10.32 -6.80
N ASP A 433 -5.00 10.33 -5.47
CA ASP A 433 -6.22 10.66 -4.72
C ASP A 433 -7.40 9.70 -5.05
N GLY A 434 -8.56 9.92 -4.47
CA GLY A 434 -9.75 9.12 -4.70
C GLY A 434 -10.24 9.17 -6.15
N ALA A 435 -10.63 8.00 -6.67
CA ALA A 435 -11.18 7.89 -8.02
C ALA A 435 -12.56 8.56 -8.18
N GLY A 436 -13.16 9.12 -7.12
CA GLY A 436 -14.32 9.99 -7.25
C GLY A 436 -13.95 11.41 -7.70
N SER A 437 -12.70 11.83 -7.46
CA SER A 437 -12.16 13.17 -7.74
C SER A 437 -11.02 13.17 -8.77
N ASN A 438 -10.64 12.02 -9.34
CA ASN A 438 -9.58 11.90 -10.36
C ASN A 438 -10.14 11.84 -11.80
N ASP A 439 -10.83 10.81 -12.31
CA ASP A 439 -11.44 9.62 -11.71
C ASP A 439 -10.70 8.30 -12.06
N SER A 440 -9.42 8.36 -12.41
CA SER A 440 -8.56 7.18 -12.60
C SER A 440 -7.67 6.92 -11.37
N GLY A 441 -7.23 5.69 -11.18
CA GLY A 441 -6.17 5.28 -10.25
C GLY A 441 -4.81 5.08 -10.95
N SER A 442 -4.60 5.68 -12.12
CA SER A 442 -3.41 5.49 -12.94
C SER A 442 -2.22 6.33 -12.46
N MET A 443 -1.20 5.67 -11.92
CA MET A 443 -0.02 6.37 -11.40
C MET A 443 0.82 7.00 -12.51
N LEU A 444 1.06 6.30 -13.62
CA LEU A 444 1.83 6.87 -14.75
C LEU A 444 1.13 8.09 -15.35
N SER A 445 -0.20 8.06 -15.46
CA SER A 445 -0.97 9.21 -15.95
C SER A 445 -0.95 10.38 -14.97
N GLU A 446 -0.90 10.12 -13.66
CA GLU A 446 -0.77 11.15 -12.64
C GLU A 446 0.62 11.80 -12.66
N ILE A 447 1.69 11.00 -12.79
CA ILE A 447 3.08 11.47 -12.98
C ILE A 447 3.18 12.45 -14.14
N ARG A 448 2.61 12.08 -15.30
CA ARG A 448 2.60 12.93 -16.49
C ARG A 448 1.86 14.25 -16.23
N LEU A 449 0.68 14.19 -15.63
CA LEU A 449 -0.10 15.40 -15.37
C LEU A 449 0.61 16.30 -14.35
N ALA A 450 1.17 15.74 -13.27
CA ALA A 450 1.96 16.49 -12.30
C ALA A 450 3.15 17.20 -12.96
N HIS A 451 3.85 16.51 -13.86
CA HIS A 451 4.95 17.07 -14.64
C HIS A 451 4.53 18.25 -15.52
N LEU A 452 3.34 18.23 -16.12
CA LEU A 452 2.89 19.30 -17.01
C LEU A 452 2.18 20.44 -16.26
N LEU A 453 1.32 20.09 -15.30
CA LEU A 453 0.42 21.03 -14.64
C LEU A 453 1.14 22.09 -13.81
N HIS A 454 2.30 21.74 -13.21
CA HIS A 454 3.04 22.71 -12.40
C HIS A 454 3.44 23.97 -13.19
N ARG A 455 3.53 23.88 -14.54
CA ARG A 455 3.88 24.98 -15.46
C ARG A 455 2.74 25.96 -15.71
N VAL A 456 1.49 25.55 -15.52
CA VAL A 456 0.29 26.32 -15.95
C VAL A 456 0.16 27.65 -15.21
N HIS A 457 0.52 27.69 -13.93
CA HIS A 457 0.60 28.93 -13.13
C HIS A 457 1.99 29.52 -13.05
N ALA A 458 2.97 28.81 -13.62
CA ALA A 458 4.40 29.07 -13.60
C ALA A 458 4.86 29.60 -14.97
N GLY A 459 4.03 30.43 -15.61
CA GLY A 459 4.46 31.16 -16.81
C GLY A 459 5.83 31.80 -16.56
N PRO A 460 6.67 32.01 -17.58
CA PRO A 460 8.07 32.40 -17.38
C PRO A 460 8.26 33.67 -16.54
N GLU A 461 7.22 34.49 -16.38
CA GLU A 461 7.18 35.68 -15.52
C GLU A 461 7.00 35.39 -14.01
N THR A 462 6.52 34.19 -13.65
CA THR A 462 6.12 33.81 -12.28
C THR A 462 7.01 32.72 -11.67
N VAL A 463 7.46 31.76 -12.48
CA VAL A 463 8.45 30.74 -12.09
C VAL A 463 9.41 30.56 -13.26
N PRO A 464 10.72 30.81 -13.07
CA PRO A 464 11.68 30.69 -14.15
C PRO A 464 11.79 29.23 -14.61
N GLU A 465 12.05 29.02 -15.90
CA GLU A 465 12.14 27.69 -16.51
C GLU A 465 13.09 26.74 -15.76
N ARG A 466 14.17 27.28 -15.17
CA ARG A 466 15.15 26.51 -14.38
C ARG A 466 14.53 25.79 -13.18
N ASP A 467 13.40 26.27 -12.67
CA ASP A 467 12.69 25.73 -11.51
C ASP A 467 11.55 24.79 -11.92
N TRP A 468 11.35 24.57 -13.22
CA TRP A 468 10.37 23.62 -13.73
C TRP A 468 10.85 22.18 -13.46
N LEU A 469 9.89 21.29 -13.19
CA LEU A 469 10.19 19.88 -12.99
C LEU A 469 10.77 19.29 -14.27
N THR A 470 11.91 18.61 -14.11
CA THR A 470 12.45 17.67 -15.09
C THR A 470 11.72 16.32 -14.98
N PRO A 471 11.83 15.43 -15.99
CA PRO A 471 11.36 14.05 -15.86
C PRO A 471 11.97 13.34 -14.64
N TYR A 472 13.25 13.58 -14.35
CA TYR A 472 13.96 13.02 -13.20
C TYR A 472 13.36 13.48 -11.87
N ASP A 473 13.08 14.79 -11.72
CA ASP A 473 12.42 15.33 -10.53
C ASP A 473 11.08 14.65 -10.28
N THR A 474 10.31 14.48 -11.35
CA THR A 474 8.96 13.91 -11.28
C THR A 474 9.01 12.43 -10.91
N LEU A 475 9.95 11.67 -11.48
CA LEU A 475 10.16 10.27 -11.11
C LEU A 475 10.66 10.14 -9.67
N LEU A 476 11.54 11.04 -9.20
CA LEU A 476 12.00 11.07 -7.81
C LEU A 476 10.83 11.32 -6.84
N MET A 477 9.92 12.24 -7.19
CA MET A 477 8.67 12.47 -6.46
C MET A 477 7.80 11.20 -6.40
N ALA A 478 7.72 10.44 -7.50
CA ALA A 478 6.94 9.21 -7.61
C ALA A 478 7.61 7.96 -7.03
N THR A 479 8.88 8.03 -6.59
CA THR A 479 9.61 6.86 -6.08
C THR A 479 10.25 7.15 -4.71
N ARG A 480 11.49 7.66 -4.66
CA ARG A 480 12.26 7.84 -3.43
C ARG A 480 11.64 8.84 -2.47
N ASN A 481 11.10 9.95 -2.96
CA ASN A 481 10.44 10.91 -2.08
C ASN A 481 9.20 10.30 -1.43
N GLY A 482 8.41 9.56 -2.22
CA GLY A 482 7.29 8.77 -1.70
C GLY A 482 7.74 7.80 -0.62
N ALA A 483 8.74 6.96 -0.92
CA ALA A 483 9.28 6.00 0.04
C ALA A 483 9.76 6.67 1.34
N ARG A 484 10.52 7.77 1.22
CA ARG A 484 11.04 8.54 2.35
C ARG A 484 9.93 9.06 3.26
N LEU A 485 8.86 9.62 2.70
CA LEU A 485 7.73 10.14 3.46
C LEU A 485 6.95 9.03 4.19
N LEU A 486 6.97 7.81 3.66
CA LEU A 486 6.40 6.61 4.30
C LEU A 486 7.35 5.96 5.33
N GLY A 487 8.49 6.59 5.64
CA GLY A 487 9.49 6.03 6.54
C GLY A 487 10.11 4.75 6.00
N ARG A 488 10.32 4.68 4.68
CA ARG A 488 10.89 3.54 3.98
C ARG A 488 12.19 3.91 3.29
N ASP A 489 13.22 3.13 3.58
CA ASP A 489 14.53 3.14 2.93
C ASP A 489 14.78 1.85 2.12
N ASP A 490 13.78 0.98 2.03
CA ASP A 490 13.85 -0.34 1.41
C ASP A 490 13.15 -0.42 0.04
N VAL A 491 12.50 0.66 -0.42
CA VAL A 491 11.82 0.77 -1.72
C VAL A 491 12.13 2.13 -2.39
N GLY A 492 11.67 2.32 -3.63
CA GLY A 492 11.81 3.58 -4.36
C GLY A 492 13.14 3.73 -5.13
N GLN A 493 14.06 2.78 -5.01
CA GLN A 493 15.31 2.74 -5.77
C GLN A 493 15.61 1.28 -6.18
N LEU A 494 16.24 1.08 -7.34
CA LEU A 494 16.78 -0.22 -7.75
C LEU A 494 18.27 -0.28 -7.41
N ALA A 495 18.60 -0.97 -6.33
CA ALA A 495 19.97 -1.19 -5.88
C ALA A 495 20.06 -2.51 -5.09
N PRO A 496 21.24 -3.18 -5.03
CA PRO A 496 21.43 -4.35 -4.20
C PRO A 496 20.97 -4.14 -2.75
N GLY A 497 20.16 -5.06 -2.23
CA GLY A 497 19.58 -5.00 -0.89
C GLY A 497 18.20 -4.35 -0.80
N MET A 498 17.76 -3.60 -1.82
CA MET A 498 16.41 -3.03 -1.89
C MET A 498 15.36 -4.10 -2.16
N ALA A 499 14.10 -3.83 -1.82
CA ALA A 499 12.97 -4.67 -2.23
C ALA A 499 12.91 -4.71 -3.76
N ALA A 500 12.58 -5.87 -4.32
CA ALA A 500 12.31 -5.99 -5.75
C ALA A 500 10.89 -5.49 -6.07
N ASP A 501 10.72 -4.18 -5.94
CA ASP A 501 9.54 -3.41 -6.33
C ASP A 501 9.87 -2.68 -7.64
N ILE A 502 9.39 -3.21 -8.77
CA ILE A 502 9.87 -2.88 -10.11
C ILE A 502 8.68 -2.62 -11.04
N ALA A 503 8.77 -1.61 -11.89
CA ALA A 503 7.84 -1.40 -13.01
C ALA A 503 8.60 -1.34 -14.34
N ALA A 504 8.04 -1.92 -15.38
CA ALA A 504 8.59 -1.89 -16.73
C ALA A 504 7.56 -1.45 -17.76
N PHE A 505 7.97 -0.63 -18.72
CA PHE A 505 7.11 -0.07 -19.77
C PHE A 505 7.72 -0.33 -21.14
N ASP A 506 6.92 -0.82 -22.09
CA ASP A 506 7.37 -1.14 -23.44
C ASP A 506 7.46 0.12 -24.31
N LEU A 507 8.68 0.58 -24.60
CA LEU A 507 8.93 1.79 -25.39
C LEU A 507 8.81 1.56 -26.91
N ARG A 508 8.51 0.33 -27.34
CA ARG A 508 8.26 0.03 -28.77
C ARG A 508 6.85 0.39 -29.20
N ARG A 509 5.97 0.78 -28.26
CA ARG A 509 4.59 1.18 -28.56
C ARG A 509 4.60 2.51 -29.32
N ALA A 510 3.62 2.68 -30.22
CA ALA A 510 3.53 3.85 -31.10
C ALA A 510 3.55 5.20 -30.34
N ALA A 511 3.00 5.24 -29.12
CA ALA A 511 2.99 6.43 -28.27
C ALA A 511 4.40 6.94 -27.87
N TYR A 512 5.44 6.11 -27.98
CA TYR A 512 6.83 6.45 -27.64
C TYR A 512 7.72 6.69 -28.88
N VAL A 513 7.15 6.66 -30.09
CA VAL A 513 7.92 6.98 -31.30
C VAL A 513 8.50 8.40 -31.19
N GLY A 514 9.81 8.53 -31.41
CA GLY A 514 10.53 9.81 -31.32
C GLY A 514 11.19 10.07 -29.96
N THR A 515 11.01 9.22 -28.95
CA THR A 515 11.62 9.40 -27.61
C THR A 515 13.01 8.75 -27.46
N VAL A 516 13.69 8.46 -28.58
CA VAL A 516 14.99 7.77 -28.57
C VAL A 516 16.12 8.60 -27.96
N ALA A 517 16.00 9.93 -27.99
CA ALA A 517 16.99 10.84 -27.43
C ALA A 517 16.95 10.91 -25.89
N ASP A 518 15.77 10.65 -25.31
CA ASP A 518 15.57 10.60 -23.86
C ASP A 518 14.43 9.62 -23.54
N PRO A 519 14.73 8.33 -23.31
CA PRO A 519 13.74 7.32 -22.97
C PRO A 519 13.01 7.58 -21.64
N LEU A 520 13.67 8.21 -20.67
CA LEU A 520 13.05 8.59 -19.38
C LEU A 520 12.09 9.76 -19.56
N GLY A 521 12.53 10.79 -20.29
CA GLY A 521 11.67 11.86 -20.75
C GLY A 521 10.49 11.32 -21.55
N GLY A 522 10.71 10.35 -22.43
CA GLY A 522 9.67 9.64 -23.17
C GLY A 522 8.63 8.99 -22.27
N LEU A 523 9.06 8.27 -21.23
CA LEU A 523 8.15 7.66 -20.25
C LEU A 523 7.23 8.70 -19.60
N VAL A 524 7.78 9.84 -19.16
CA VAL A 524 7.04 10.88 -18.42
C VAL A 524 6.21 11.78 -19.34
N LEU A 525 6.77 12.23 -20.47
CA LEU A 525 6.18 13.22 -21.37
C LEU A 525 5.29 12.61 -22.45
N ALA A 526 5.70 11.47 -23.02
CA ALA A 526 5.00 10.85 -24.14
C ALA A 526 4.05 9.73 -23.69
N GLY A 527 4.32 9.09 -22.54
CA GLY A 527 3.52 8.00 -21.97
C GLY A 527 2.03 8.33 -21.93
N ALA A 528 1.28 7.80 -22.89
CA ALA A 528 -0.16 7.97 -23.03
C ALA A 528 -0.92 6.67 -22.73
N ASP A 529 -0.24 5.53 -22.80
CA ASP A 529 -0.80 4.21 -22.48
C ASP A 529 -0.31 3.76 -21.10
N ALA A 530 -1.25 3.56 -20.20
CA ALA A 530 -0.96 3.40 -18.77
C ALA A 530 -0.48 1.99 -18.40
N ALA A 531 -0.64 0.99 -19.27
CA ALA A 531 -0.37 -0.40 -18.91
C ALA A 531 1.14 -0.72 -18.85
N ALA A 532 1.62 -1.08 -17.66
CA ALA A 532 2.96 -1.62 -17.44
C ALA A 532 3.10 -2.98 -18.13
N ALA A 533 4.22 -3.18 -18.83
CA ALA A 533 4.57 -4.47 -19.41
C ALA A 533 4.88 -5.51 -18.31
N LEU A 534 5.45 -5.06 -17.19
CA LEU A 534 5.73 -5.89 -16.02
C LEU A 534 5.61 -5.03 -14.76
N THR A 535 4.98 -5.56 -13.72
CA THR A 535 5.05 -5.02 -12.36
C THR A 535 5.44 -6.15 -11.42
N VAL A 536 6.47 -5.91 -10.60
CA VAL A 536 6.97 -6.83 -9.58
C VAL A 536 6.85 -6.15 -8.24
N VAL A 537 6.28 -6.83 -7.25
CA VAL A 537 6.21 -6.33 -5.86
C VAL A 537 6.84 -7.36 -4.96
N ASN A 538 7.87 -6.95 -4.21
CA ASN A 538 8.61 -7.81 -3.30
C ASN A 538 9.11 -9.10 -3.98
N GLY A 539 9.56 -8.97 -5.24
CA GLY A 539 10.02 -10.05 -6.11
C GLY A 539 8.93 -10.96 -6.71
N ARG A 540 7.67 -10.75 -6.37
CA ARG A 540 6.54 -11.45 -7.00
C ARG A 540 6.08 -10.68 -8.23
N VAL A 541 6.07 -11.32 -9.39
CA VAL A 541 5.43 -10.77 -10.60
C VAL A 541 3.92 -10.69 -10.35
N VAL A 542 3.37 -9.48 -10.43
CA VAL A 542 1.93 -9.21 -10.23
C VAL A 542 1.24 -8.71 -11.49
N VAL A 543 1.98 -8.07 -12.40
CA VAL A 543 1.53 -7.75 -13.76
C VAL A 543 2.55 -8.30 -14.74
N GLU A 544 2.07 -8.91 -15.82
CA GLU A 544 2.90 -9.39 -16.92
C GLU A 544 2.15 -9.22 -18.24
N ARG A 545 2.84 -8.66 -19.25
CA ARG A 545 2.28 -8.35 -20.57
C ARG A 545 1.02 -7.48 -20.49
N GLY A 546 1.01 -6.50 -19.59
CA GLY A 546 -0.11 -5.57 -19.41
C GLY A 546 -1.34 -6.16 -18.74
N ARG A 547 -1.23 -7.33 -18.10
CA ARG A 547 -2.34 -7.99 -17.40
C ARG A 547 -1.98 -8.37 -15.98
N LEU A 548 -2.95 -8.28 -15.09
CA LEU A 548 -2.82 -8.74 -13.71
C LEU A 548 -2.71 -10.28 -13.70
N VAL A 549 -1.73 -10.81 -12.98
CA VAL A 549 -1.51 -12.28 -12.85
C VAL A 549 -1.84 -12.81 -11.46
N THR A 550 -2.24 -11.94 -10.53
CA THR A 550 -2.64 -12.30 -9.15
C THR A 550 -4.14 -12.40 -8.95
N ALA A 551 -4.94 -11.81 -9.85
CA ALA A 551 -6.39 -11.88 -9.83
C ALA A 551 -6.96 -11.68 -11.25
N ASP A 552 -8.25 -12.00 -11.43
CA ASP A 552 -8.98 -11.83 -12.69
C ASP A 552 -9.58 -10.42 -12.77
N GLU A 553 -9.11 -9.63 -13.73
CA GLU A 553 -9.58 -8.26 -13.97
C GLU A 553 -11.07 -8.18 -14.30
N ALA A 554 -11.61 -9.16 -15.04
CA ALA A 554 -13.03 -9.19 -15.38
C ALA A 554 -13.88 -9.46 -14.13
N ALA A 555 -13.43 -10.37 -13.26
CA ALA A 555 -14.10 -10.64 -11.99
C ALA A 555 -14.07 -9.43 -11.04
N ILE A 556 -12.95 -8.69 -11.00
CA ILE A 556 -12.83 -7.43 -10.25
C ILE A 556 -13.83 -6.40 -10.77
N ALA A 557 -13.89 -6.21 -12.10
CA ALA A 557 -14.81 -5.26 -12.72
C ALA A 557 -16.28 -5.64 -12.44
N GLU A 558 -16.64 -6.92 -12.56
CA GLU A 558 -18.00 -7.39 -12.30
C GLU A 558 -18.38 -7.21 -10.82
N HIS A 559 -17.48 -7.56 -9.88
CA HIS A 559 -17.71 -7.35 -8.45
C HIS A 559 -17.85 -5.86 -8.10
N GLY A 560 -16.95 -5.03 -8.61
CA GLY A 560 -16.99 -3.57 -8.47
C GLY A 560 -18.31 -2.97 -8.93
N ASN A 561 -18.76 -3.32 -10.12
CA ASN A 561 -20.02 -2.81 -10.68
C ASN A 561 -21.25 -3.28 -9.89
N ARG A 562 -21.31 -4.55 -9.48
CA ARG A 562 -22.40 -5.05 -8.64
C ARG A 562 -22.45 -4.35 -7.28
N ALA A 563 -21.30 -4.13 -6.65
CA ALA A 563 -21.22 -3.40 -5.39
C ALA A 563 -21.64 -1.93 -5.56
N ALA A 564 -21.17 -1.25 -6.61
CA ALA A 564 -21.57 0.12 -6.95
C ALA A 564 -23.09 0.24 -7.12
N GLU A 565 -23.70 -0.67 -7.89
CA GLU A 565 -25.15 -0.70 -8.08
C GLU A 565 -25.92 -0.87 -6.77
N ARG A 566 -25.44 -1.72 -5.86
CA ARG A 566 -26.05 -1.91 -4.54
C ARG A 566 -26.02 -0.62 -3.74
N LEU A 567 -24.85 0.04 -3.66
CA LEU A 567 -24.69 1.30 -2.93
C LEU A 567 -25.60 2.39 -3.49
N LEU A 568 -25.67 2.51 -4.82
CA LEU A 568 -26.55 3.49 -5.49
C LEU A 568 -28.01 3.27 -5.13
N ARG A 569 -28.50 2.02 -5.20
CA ARG A 569 -29.89 1.69 -4.84
C ARG A 569 -30.18 1.97 -3.36
N ALA A 570 -29.27 1.62 -2.46
CA ALA A 570 -29.41 1.86 -1.03
C ALA A 570 -29.47 3.37 -0.72
N ALA A 571 -28.56 4.15 -1.31
CA ALA A 571 -28.50 5.59 -1.12
C ALA A 571 -29.75 6.30 -1.68
N GLU A 572 -30.20 5.92 -2.88
CA GLU A 572 -31.44 6.45 -3.48
C GLU A 572 -32.66 6.13 -2.62
N ALA A 573 -32.77 4.89 -2.11
CA ALA A 573 -33.87 4.46 -1.26
C ALA A 573 -33.89 5.20 0.08
N ARG A 574 -32.73 5.45 0.70
CA ARG A 574 -32.65 6.16 1.99
C ARG A 574 -32.90 7.66 1.85
N THR A 575 -32.37 8.28 0.80
CA THR A 575 -32.29 9.76 0.71
C THR A 575 -33.28 10.38 -0.26
N GLY A 576 -33.87 9.60 -1.16
CA GLY A 576 -34.68 10.10 -2.28
C GLY A 576 -33.86 10.84 -3.35
N LEU A 577 -32.53 10.91 -3.21
CA LEU A 577 -31.64 11.58 -4.13
C LEU A 577 -31.31 10.66 -5.31
N ALA A 578 -31.62 11.06 -6.55
CA ALA A 578 -31.17 10.37 -7.76
C ALA A 578 -29.63 10.45 -7.98
N PHE A 579 -28.95 9.30 -8.01
CA PHE A 579 -27.52 9.23 -8.34
C PHE A 579 -27.25 8.69 -9.74
N ARG A 580 -28.29 8.23 -10.44
CA ARG A 580 -28.19 7.59 -11.76
C ARG A 580 -28.90 8.41 -12.83
N ILE A 581 -28.40 8.31 -14.07
CA ILE A 581 -29.13 8.79 -15.25
C ILE A 581 -30.01 7.62 -15.73
N PRO A 582 -31.34 7.76 -15.75
CA PRO A 582 -32.20 6.70 -16.26
C PRO A 582 -31.94 6.47 -17.76
N PRO A 583 -31.89 5.22 -18.23
CA PRO A 583 -31.75 4.93 -19.65
C PRO A 583 -33.01 5.37 -20.41
N GLY A 584 -32.85 5.94 -21.61
CA GLY A 584 -33.98 6.34 -22.45
C GLY A 584 -33.56 7.01 -23.76
N PRO A 585 -34.44 7.05 -24.77
CA PRO A 585 -34.14 7.60 -26.10
C PRO A 585 -34.18 9.14 -26.16
N GLY A 586 -34.60 9.81 -25.09
CA GLY A 586 -34.70 11.27 -25.01
C GLY A 586 -33.37 11.98 -24.71
N PRO A 587 -33.35 13.32 -24.71
CA PRO A 587 -32.19 14.09 -24.27
C PRO A 587 -31.79 13.69 -22.85
N ARG A 588 -30.49 13.50 -22.62
CA ARG A 588 -29.96 13.10 -21.30
C ARG A 588 -30.44 14.11 -20.25
N PRO A 589 -31.18 13.69 -19.20
CA PRO A 589 -31.60 14.61 -18.16
C PRO A 589 -30.37 15.20 -17.47
N THR A 590 -30.36 16.51 -17.27
CA THR A 590 -29.39 17.14 -16.39
C THR A 590 -29.78 16.80 -14.96
N VAL A 591 -28.83 16.29 -14.18
CA VAL A 591 -29.13 16.08 -12.76
C VAL A 591 -29.06 17.45 -12.09
N PRO A 592 -30.14 17.93 -11.46
CA PRO A 592 -30.16 19.25 -10.87
C PRO A 592 -29.08 19.35 -9.79
N PRO A 593 -28.36 20.49 -9.69
CA PRO A 593 -27.42 20.72 -8.60
C PRO A 593 -28.17 20.65 -7.27
N ILE A 594 -27.45 20.31 -6.19
CA ILE A 594 -28.04 20.19 -4.86
C ILE A 594 -28.76 21.52 -4.51
N PRO A 595 -30.08 21.49 -4.20
CA PRO A 595 -30.86 22.69 -3.91
C PRO A 595 -30.55 23.31 -2.54
N SER A 596 -29.33 23.83 -2.34
CA SER A 596 -28.98 24.71 -1.20
C SER A 596 -27.60 25.39 -1.35
N MET A 597 -27.07 25.55 -2.56
CA MET A 597 -25.70 26.06 -2.75
C MET A 597 -25.62 27.28 -3.70
N ARG A 598 -26.70 28.08 -3.74
CA ARG A 598 -26.78 29.38 -4.43
C ARG A 598 -26.76 30.59 -3.48
N GLN A 599 -26.22 30.43 -2.27
CA GLN A 599 -25.91 31.56 -1.39
C GLN A 599 -24.42 31.65 -1.19
#